data_AF-A0A2B7GRS6-F1
#
_entry.id   AF-A0A2B7GRS6-F1
#
_cell.length_a   1.000
_cell.length_b   1.000
_cell.length_c   1.000
_cell.angle_alpha   90.00
_cell.angle_beta   90.00
_cell.angle_gamma   90.00
#
_symmetry.space_group_name_H-M   'P 1'
#
loop_
_entity.id
_entity.type
_entity.pdbx_description
1 polymer ?
#
loop_
_entity_poly.entity_id
_entity_poly.type
_entity_poly.pdbx_seq_one_letter_code
_entity_poly.pdbx_strand_id
1 'polypeptide(L)'
;MTTGPKLRLGKTLVPGLLAVGLFGVMALITLNTAFEPMTQAAGAGFPDDVSITAELGYALFGFDSLQEIGGTEPFLAAVLLVAIALDAALDASLVLAKREEEGEPVAALSSTGEASSSETGPEPAVADGGADAGSAETGGADR
;
A
#
# COMPACT_ATOMS: atom_id res chain seq x y z
N MET A 1 -20.14 13.84 38.96
CA MET A 1 -20.21 12.43 38.55
C MET A 1 -19.98 12.37 37.06
N THR A 2 -18.79 11.97 36.62
CA THR A 2 -18.49 11.81 35.19
C THR A 2 -18.71 10.35 34.84
N THR A 3 -19.68 10.10 33.97
CA THR A 3 -20.00 8.76 33.49
C THR A 3 -18.81 8.23 32.69
N GLY A 4 -18.23 7.12 33.10
CA GLY A 4 -17.07 6.52 32.41
C GLY A 4 -17.43 5.95 31.03
N PRO A 5 -16.44 5.75 30.15
CA PRO A 5 -16.66 5.23 28.79
C PRO A 5 -17.27 3.82 28.83
N LYS A 6 -18.38 3.63 28.10
CA LYS A 6 -19.06 2.33 27.94
C LYS A 6 -18.62 1.69 26.63
N LEU A 7 -18.05 0.49 26.71
CA LEU A 7 -17.68 -0.31 25.53
C LEU A 7 -18.94 -0.82 24.81
N ARG A 8 -19.00 -0.64 23.49
CA ARG A 8 -20.11 -1.11 22.64
C ARG A 8 -19.93 -2.59 22.30
N LEU A 9 -20.38 -3.47 23.19
CA LEU A 9 -20.27 -4.95 23.05
C LEU A 9 -21.34 -5.59 22.15
N GLY A 10 -21.97 -4.83 21.25
CA GLY A 10 -23.03 -5.32 20.36
C GLY A 10 -22.52 -5.90 19.03
N LYS A 11 -23.33 -5.77 17.96
CA LYS A 11 -22.99 -6.20 16.59
C LYS A 11 -21.67 -5.59 16.06
N THR A 12 -21.24 -4.47 16.65
CA THR A 12 -19.95 -3.81 16.38
C THR A 12 -18.72 -4.62 16.78
N LEU A 13 -18.89 -5.67 17.59
CA LEU A 13 -17.78 -6.57 17.97
C LEU A 13 -17.47 -7.62 16.89
N VAL A 14 -18.42 -7.90 15.99
CA VAL A 14 -18.29 -8.97 14.97
C VAL A 14 -17.07 -8.77 14.05
N PRO A 15 -16.79 -7.58 13.50
CA PRO A 15 -15.60 -7.35 12.68
C PRO A 15 -14.30 -7.53 13.46
N GLY A 16 -14.27 -7.10 14.72
CA GLY A 16 -13.11 -7.28 15.60
C GLY A 16 -12.86 -8.76 15.92
N LEU A 17 -13.91 -9.53 16.16
CA LEU A 17 -13.80 -10.97 16.38
C LEU A 17 -13.31 -11.70 15.12
N LEU A 18 -13.77 -11.31 13.93
CA LEU A 18 -13.25 -11.83 12.67
C LEU A 18 -11.77 -11.51 12.47
N ALA A 19 -11.32 -10.31 12.81
CA ALA A 19 -9.91 -9.94 12.72
C ALA A 19 -9.04 -10.83 13.63
N VAL A 20 -9.47 -11.07 14.87
CA VAL A 20 -8.76 -11.98 15.79
C VAL A 20 -8.80 -13.43 15.30
N GLY A 21 -9.92 -13.88 14.74
CA GLY A 21 -10.03 -15.20 14.14
C GLY A 21 -9.07 -15.38 12.96
N LEU A 22 -9.02 -14.41 12.05
CA LEU A 22 -8.10 -14.41 10.91
C LEU A 22 -6.65 -14.39 11.37
N PHE A 23 -6.32 -13.60 12.39
CA PHE A 23 -4.99 -13.59 13.00
C PHE A 23 -4.62 -14.97 13.55
N GLY A 24 -5.53 -15.65 14.25
CA GLY A 24 -5.32 -17.00 14.74
C GLY A 24 -5.06 -18.01 13.63
N VAL A 25 -5.81 -17.92 12.51
CA VAL A 25 -5.59 -18.78 11.33
C VAL A 25 -4.23 -18.50 10.70
N MET A 26 -3.84 -17.24 10.52
CA MET A 26 -2.52 -16.88 10.00
C MET A 26 -1.41 -17.37 10.92
N ALA A 27 -1.54 -17.21 12.24
CA ALA A 27 -0.58 -17.73 13.20
C ALA A 27 -0.45 -19.26 13.13
N LEU A 28 -1.57 -19.98 13.00
CA LEU A 28 -1.56 -21.43 12.83
C LEU A 28 -0.80 -21.84 11.56
N ILE A 29 -1.07 -21.18 10.43
CA ILE A 29 -0.39 -21.44 9.17
C ILE A 29 1.12 -21.20 9.33
N THR A 30 1.51 -20.03 9.84
CA THR A 30 2.92 -19.67 10.00
C THR A 30 3.68 -20.63 10.91
N LEU A 31 3.06 -21.11 12.00
CA LEU A 31 3.70 -22.03 12.93
C LEU A 31 3.78 -23.48 12.42
N ASN A 32 2.89 -23.88 11.51
CA ASN A 32 2.84 -25.24 10.97
C ASN A 32 3.45 -25.37 9.57
N THR A 33 3.75 -24.26 8.91
CA THR A 33 4.37 -24.28 7.57
C THR A 33 5.86 -24.57 7.73
N ALA A 34 6.31 -25.70 7.18
CA ALA A 34 7.72 -25.96 7.00
C ALA A 34 8.21 -25.18 5.78
N PHE A 35 9.18 -24.30 5.98
CA PHE A 35 9.88 -23.64 4.87
C PHE A 35 11.01 -24.56 4.41
N GLU A 36 10.79 -25.26 3.30
CA GLU A 36 11.87 -25.97 2.62
C GLU A 36 12.88 -24.96 2.05
N PRO A 37 14.17 -25.35 1.89
CA PRO A 37 15.16 -24.52 1.24
C PRO A 37 14.64 -24.07 -0.14
N MET A 38 14.57 -22.76 -0.33
CA MET A 38 13.98 -22.16 -1.51
C MET A 38 14.94 -22.11 -2.70
N THR A 39 16.15 -22.64 -2.52
CA THR A 39 17.22 -22.72 -3.50
C THR A 39 17.86 -24.09 -3.44
N GLN A 40 18.43 -24.55 -4.56
CA GLN A 40 19.12 -25.83 -4.60
C GLN A 40 20.43 -25.82 -3.78
N ALA A 41 21.03 -24.63 -3.58
CA ALA A 41 22.07 -24.42 -2.57
C ALA A 41 21.44 -24.52 -1.17
N ALA A 42 21.40 -25.74 -0.65
CA ALA A 42 20.70 -26.10 0.57
C ALA A 42 21.11 -25.24 1.79
N GLY A 43 20.17 -24.44 2.30
CA GLY A 43 20.10 -24.04 3.71
C GLY A 43 20.83 -22.76 4.12
N ALA A 44 21.63 -22.14 3.25
CA ALA A 44 22.11 -20.77 3.42
C ALA A 44 21.32 -19.90 2.45
N GLY A 45 20.92 -18.69 2.85
CA GLY A 45 20.26 -17.74 1.94
C GLY A 45 21.12 -17.39 0.71
N PHE A 46 20.72 -16.37 -0.03
CA PHE A 46 21.53 -15.90 -1.16
C PHE A 46 22.95 -15.53 -0.68
N PRO A 47 24.01 -16.05 -1.33
CA PRO A 47 25.39 -15.61 -1.09
C PRO A 47 25.55 -14.11 -1.33
N ASP A 48 26.46 -13.48 -0.60
CA ASP A 48 26.71 -12.03 -0.70
C ASP A 48 27.24 -11.61 -2.08
N ASP A 49 27.83 -12.54 -2.83
CA ASP A 49 28.39 -12.35 -4.17
C ASP A 49 27.39 -12.59 -5.31
N VAL A 50 26.16 -13.04 -5.02
CA VAL A 50 25.15 -13.34 -6.03
C VAL A 50 24.04 -12.28 -6.05
N SER A 51 23.72 -11.78 -7.24
CA SER A 51 22.60 -10.84 -7.41
C SER A 51 21.26 -11.57 -7.40
N ILE A 52 20.49 -11.38 -6.33
CA ILE A 52 19.10 -11.86 -6.20
C ILE A 52 18.25 -11.42 -7.40
N THR A 53 18.41 -10.15 -7.81
CA THR A 53 17.65 -9.58 -8.94
C THR A 53 18.00 -10.26 -10.26
N ALA A 54 19.27 -10.60 -10.48
CA ALA A 54 19.68 -11.31 -11.68
C ALA A 54 19.14 -12.75 -11.70
N GLU A 55 19.29 -13.50 -10.61
CA GLU A 55 18.79 -14.87 -10.47
C GLU A 55 17.28 -14.96 -10.68
N LEU A 56 16.53 -13.99 -10.12
CA LEU A 56 15.08 -13.88 -10.29
C LEU A 56 14.71 -13.54 -11.74
N GLY A 57 15.49 -12.67 -12.38
CA GLY A 57 15.33 -12.34 -13.80
C GLY A 57 15.58 -13.55 -14.69
N TYR A 58 16.61 -14.36 -14.39
CA TYR A 58 16.87 -15.61 -15.11
C TYR A 58 15.74 -16.62 -14.91
N ALA A 59 15.20 -16.77 -13.70
CA ALA A 59 14.03 -17.62 -13.45
C ALA A 59 12.79 -17.14 -14.23
N LEU A 60 12.57 -15.83 -14.30
CA LEU A 60 11.41 -15.26 -14.99
C LEU A 60 11.40 -15.55 -16.49
N PHE A 61 12.57 -15.58 -17.11
CA PHE A 61 12.73 -15.83 -18.54
C PHE A 61 13.12 -17.27 -18.90
N GLY A 62 13.23 -18.17 -17.91
CA GLY A 62 13.63 -19.57 -18.10
C GLY A 62 15.08 -19.72 -18.57
N PHE A 63 15.98 -18.89 -18.06
CA PHE A 63 17.42 -18.94 -18.34
C PHE A 63 18.17 -19.69 -17.24
N ASP A 64 17.74 -20.92 -16.94
CA ASP A 64 18.27 -21.74 -15.85
C ASP A 64 19.77 -22.00 -15.96
N SER A 65 20.30 -22.06 -17.18
CA SER A 65 21.75 -22.25 -17.43
C SER A 65 22.61 -21.04 -17.05
N LEU A 66 22.01 -19.86 -16.89
CA LEU A 66 22.69 -18.63 -16.48
C LEU A 66 22.60 -18.41 -14.96
N GLN A 67 21.83 -19.23 -14.26
CA GLN A 67 21.70 -19.16 -12.81
C GLN A 67 22.91 -19.76 -12.12
N GLU A 68 23.42 -19.07 -11.11
CA GLU A 68 24.54 -19.52 -10.30
C GLU A 68 24.09 -20.44 -9.16
N ILE A 69 22.90 -20.17 -8.59
CA ILE A 69 22.36 -20.92 -7.45
C ILE A 69 21.39 -22.00 -7.91
N GLY A 70 20.55 -21.68 -8.90
CA GLY A 70 19.51 -22.56 -9.41
C GLY A 70 18.36 -22.81 -8.44
N GLY A 71 17.22 -23.24 -8.96
CA GLY A 71 16.05 -23.60 -8.17
C GLY A 71 15.39 -22.40 -7.49
N THR A 72 15.41 -21.21 -8.10
CA THR A 72 14.81 -19.97 -7.56
C THR A 72 13.36 -19.75 -8.01
N GLU A 73 12.82 -20.64 -8.84
CA GLU A 73 11.42 -20.65 -9.28
C GLU A 73 10.39 -20.65 -8.12
N PRO A 74 10.54 -21.43 -7.03
CA PRO A 74 9.62 -21.33 -5.89
C PRO A 74 9.68 -19.95 -5.22
N PHE A 75 10.84 -19.29 -5.19
CA PHE A 75 10.96 -17.92 -4.71
C PHE A 75 10.23 -16.94 -5.64
N LEU A 76 10.43 -17.07 -6.95
CA LEU A 76 9.72 -16.27 -7.95
C LEU A 76 8.20 -16.40 -7.80
N ALA A 77 7.71 -17.64 -7.65
CA ALA A 77 6.29 -17.90 -7.43
C ALA A 77 5.78 -17.22 -6.14
N ALA A 78 6.54 -17.26 -5.05
CA ALA A 78 6.19 -16.60 -3.80
C ALA A 78 6.13 -15.07 -3.97
N VAL A 79 7.11 -14.45 -4.63
CA VAL A 79 7.12 -13.00 -4.90
C VAL A 79 5.91 -12.58 -5.73
N LEU A 80 5.56 -13.34 -6.77
CA LEU A 80 4.37 -13.08 -7.59
C LEU A 80 3.07 -13.25 -6.80
N LEU A 81 2.99 -14.27 -5.95
CA LEU A 81 1.83 -14.49 -5.08
C LEU A 81 1.65 -13.32 -4.11
N VAL A 82 2.73 -12.85 -3.48
CA VAL A 82 2.70 -11.67 -2.60
C VAL A 82 2.27 -10.43 -3.37
N ALA A 83 2.76 -10.20 -4.60
CA ALA A 83 2.34 -9.07 -5.41
C ALA A 83 0.83 -9.06 -5.67
N ILE A 84 0.26 -10.22 -6.06
CA ILE A 84 -1.19 -10.38 -6.28
C ILE A 84 -1.97 -10.18 -4.97
N ALA A 85 -1.48 -10.73 -3.87
CA ALA A 85 -2.13 -10.60 -2.57
C ALA A 85 -2.15 -9.14 -2.08
N LEU A 86 -1.06 -8.41 -2.28
CA LEU A 86 -0.96 -6.99 -1.94
C LEU A 86 -1.91 -6.13 -2.79
N ASP A 87 -2.01 -6.40 -4.09
CA ASP A 87 -2.95 -5.72 -4.99
C ASP A 87 -4.40 -5.86 -4.49
N ALA A 88 -4.85 -7.10 -4.26
CA ALA A 88 -6.18 -7.37 -3.73
C ALA A 88 -6.41 -6.78 -2.33
N ALA A 89 -5.38 -6.77 -1.48
CA ALA A 89 -5.47 -6.18 -0.15
C ALA A 89 -5.62 -4.66 -0.21
N LEU A 90 -4.93 -3.98 -1.13
CA LEU A 90 -5.09 -2.54 -1.36
C LEU A 90 -6.50 -2.21 -1.84
N ASP A 91 -7.02 -2.95 -2.82
CA ASP A 91 -8.39 -2.81 -3.30
C ASP A 91 -9.43 -3.00 -2.19
N ALA A 92 -9.29 -4.08 -1.41
CA ALA A 92 -10.17 -4.35 -0.28
C ALA A 92 -10.08 -3.25 0.77
N SER A 93 -8.88 -2.74 1.06
CA SER A 93 -8.67 -1.65 2.02
C SER A 93 -9.36 -0.36 1.57
N LEU A 94 -9.34 -0.05 0.27
CA LEU A 94 -10.01 1.10 -0.31
C LEU A 94 -11.53 0.96 -0.20
N VAL A 95 -12.07 -0.21 -0.57
CA VAL A 95 -13.50 -0.52 -0.46
C VAL A 95 -13.99 -0.43 0.99
N LEU A 96 -13.20 -0.95 1.95
CA LEU A 96 -13.54 -0.90 3.38
C LEU A 96 -13.37 0.50 3.99
N ALA A 97 -12.41 1.29 3.49
CA ALA A 97 -12.18 2.66 3.95
C ALA A 97 -13.29 3.61 3.48
N LYS A 98 -13.86 3.36 2.30
CA LYS A 98 -14.98 4.13 1.78
C LYS A 98 -16.21 3.90 2.67
N ARG A 99 -16.62 4.96 3.37
CA ARG A 99 -17.88 4.95 4.13
C ARG A 99 -18.98 5.51 3.25
N GLU A 100 -20.06 4.74 3.13
CA GLU A 100 -21.29 5.17 2.46
C GLU A 100 -22.34 5.39 3.56
N GLU A 101 -22.95 6.59 3.57
CA GLU A 101 -24.08 6.91 4.44
C GLU A 101 -25.27 7.20 3.51
N GLU A 102 -26.36 6.46 3.68
CA GLU A 102 -27.59 6.57 2.86
C GLU A 102 -27.39 6.35 1.33
N GLY A 103 -26.32 5.68 0.92
CA GLY A 103 -26.00 5.41 -0.49
C GLY A 103 -25.13 6.49 -1.14
N GLU A 104 -24.76 7.53 -0.39
CA GLU A 104 -23.84 8.57 -0.83
C GLU A 104 -22.44 8.38 -0.21
N PRO A 105 -21.36 8.54 -0.99
CA PRO A 105 -19.99 8.42 -0.48
C PRO A 105 -19.66 9.60 0.45
N VAL A 106 -19.47 9.33 1.74
CA VAL A 106 -19.08 10.36 2.72
C VAL A 106 -17.56 10.49 2.73
N ALA A 107 -17.05 11.53 2.07
CA ALA A 107 -15.64 11.90 2.19
C ALA A 107 -15.37 12.47 3.60
N ALA A 108 -14.44 11.89 4.35
CA ALA A 108 -14.09 12.40 5.69
C ALA A 108 -13.56 13.85 5.69
N LEU A 109 -13.21 14.39 4.52
CA LEU A 109 -12.70 15.75 4.31
C LEU A 109 -13.80 16.77 3.97
N SER A 110 -15.00 16.36 3.53
CA SER A 110 -16.06 17.32 3.14
C SER A 110 -16.69 18.01 4.35
N SER A 111 -16.62 17.41 5.55
CA SER A 111 -17.17 18.00 6.77
C SER A 111 -16.44 19.25 7.28
N THR A 112 -15.29 19.60 6.69
CA THR A 112 -14.56 20.84 7.04
C THR A 112 -14.82 21.97 6.03
N GLY A 113 -15.65 21.74 5.00
CA GLY A 113 -15.76 22.62 3.84
C GLY A 113 -17.14 23.19 3.52
N GLU A 114 -18.10 23.19 4.45
CA GLU A 114 -19.39 23.85 4.24
C GLU A 114 -19.45 25.22 4.93
N ALA A 115 -18.64 26.13 4.41
CA ALA A 115 -18.87 27.57 4.49
C ALA A 115 -18.16 28.31 3.35
N SER A 116 -18.55 28.03 2.10
CA SER A 116 -18.75 29.03 1.05
C SER A 116 -18.93 28.34 -0.29
N SER A 117 -20.19 28.20 -0.69
CA SER A 117 -20.56 28.27 -2.09
C SER A 117 -20.29 29.69 -2.59
N SER A 118 -19.21 29.87 -3.34
CA SER A 118 -19.07 31.00 -4.25
C SER A 118 -18.44 30.51 -5.55
N GLU A 119 -19.19 30.71 -6.63
CA GLU A 119 -18.88 30.37 -8.01
C GLU A 119 -17.47 30.83 -8.42
N THR A 120 -16.47 29.96 -8.37
CA THR A 120 -15.26 30.03 -9.19
C THR A 120 -14.65 28.62 -9.20
N GLY A 121 -14.24 28.12 -10.37
CA GLY A 121 -13.66 26.78 -10.52
C GLY A 121 -12.40 26.56 -9.67
N PRO A 122 -11.86 25.33 -9.61
CA PRO A 122 -10.69 25.03 -8.79
C PRO A 122 -9.48 25.85 -9.26
N GLU A 123 -9.17 26.91 -8.51
CA GLU A 123 -7.90 27.62 -8.63
C GLU A 123 -6.77 26.63 -8.30
N PRO A 124 -5.75 26.50 -9.16
CA PRO A 124 -4.66 25.56 -8.93
C PRO A 124 -3.92 25.93 -7.64
N ALA A 125 -3.77 24.95 -6.74
CA ALA A 125 -3.03 25.12 -5.49
C ALA A 125 -1.57 25.48 -5.81
N VAL A 126 -1.20 26.72 -5.53
CA VAL A 126 0.17 27.21 -5.66
C VAL A 126 0.95 26.77 -4.41
N ALA A 127 1.99 25.95 -4.60
CA ALA A 127 2.92 25.61 -3.54
C ALA A 127 3.74 26.87 -3.16
N ASP A 128 3.94 27.11 -1.86
CA ASP A 128 4.63 28.28 -1.27
C ASP A 128 6.16 28.32 -1.54
N GLY A 129 6.62 27.60 -2.56
CA GLY A 129 8.01 27.20 -2.77
C GLY A 129 8.77 27.94 -3.87
N GLY A 130 8.59 29.25 -4.09
CA GLY A 130 9.44 29.98 -5.02
C GLY A 130 9.16 31.48 -5.10
N ALA A 131 10.20 32.29 -4.92
CA ALA A 131 10.13 33.76 -4.98
C ALA A 131 9.63 34.24 -6.34
N ASP A 132 8.54 35.01 -6.33
CA ASP A 132 8.05 35.72 -7.50
C ASP A 132 8.91 36.96 -7.75
N ALA A 133 9.76 36.89 -8.76
CA ALA A 133 10.44 38.04 -9.33
C ALA A 133 10.25 38.02 -10.84
N GLY A 134 8.98 38.05 -11.26
CA GLY A 134 8.55 38.26 -12.64
C GLY A 134 7.88 39.62 -12.84
N SER A 135 8.59 40.74 -12.66
CA SER A 135 8.18 42.02 -13.25
C SER A 135 9.08 42.32 -14.45
N ALA A 136 8.72 41.75 -15.59
CA ALA A 136 9.13 42.25 -16.90
C ALA A 136 7.88 42.83 -17.58
N GLU A 137 8.06 43.96 -18.28
CA GLU A 137 7.08 44.83 -18.97
C GLU A 137 6.58 46.01 -18.12
N THR A 138 6.63 47.29 -18.53
CA THR A 138 7.01 47.96 -19.79
C THR A 138 7.22 49.45 -19.44
N GLY A 139 8.23 50.11 -20.01
CA GLY A 139 8.45 51.53 -19.76
C GLY A 139 9.52 52.16 -20.65
N GLY A 140 9.32 52.14 -21.96
CA GLY A 140 9.96 53.12 -22.84
C GLY A 140 9.14 54.41 -22.83
N ALA A 141 9.73 55.52 -22.38
CA ALA A 141 9.57 56.89 -22.91
C ALA A 141 10.23 57.94 -21.98
N ASP A 142 11.02 58.81 -22.60
CA ASP A 142 11.30 60.21 -22.24
C ASP A 142 12.09 60.54 -20.95
N ARG A 143 13.41 60.69 -21.09
CA ARG A 143 14.15 61.98 -21.16
C ARG A 143 15.66 61.78 -21.01
#